data_AF-A0A0C2ZI45-F1
#
_entry.id   AF-A0A0C2ZI45-F1
#
_cell.length_a   1.000
_cell.length_b   1.000
_cell.length_c   1.000
_cell.angle_alpha   90.00
_cell.angle_beta   90.00
_cell.angle_gamma   90.00
#
_symmetry.space_group_name_H-M   'P 1'
#
loop_
_entity.id
_entity.type
_entity.pdbx_description
1 polymer ?
#
loop_
_entity_poly.entity_id
_entity_poly.type
_entity_poly.pdbx_seq_one_letter_code
_entity_poly.pdbx_strand_id
1 'polypeptide(L)'
;MKFSYAPDHIKLGDYGHFTDSEDFCCEGNLFTDLRSLSSKANITSRRLKLSERGGHQRERDVVKAYHYSGGFTELYKPLGLSLPSNDNFNSSLVSLSTRLTNRCLVTRVIECPPDPRLYGSSTAYWYNIAKPFVWHRNEDPGSSGGRSDGEVKRRLTK
;
A
#
# COMPACT_ATOMS: atom_id res chain seq x y z
N MET A 1 -1.52 -4.24 11.41
CA MET A 1 -0.78 -3.91 10.17
C MET A 1 0.69 -3.85 10.53
N LYS A 2 1.57 -4.49 9.76
CA LYS A 2 3.00 -4.63 10.11
C LYS A 2 3.83 -3.57 9.40
N PHE A 3 4.67 -2.87 10.15
CA PHE A 3 5.57 -1.84 9.65
C PHE A 3 7.02 -2.18 10.03
N SER A 4 7.94 -1.72 9.19
CA SER A 4 9.37 -1.75 9.48
C SER A 4 9.86 -0.33 9.77
N TYR A 5 10.84 -0.21 10.66
CA TYR A 5 11.52 1.06 10.92
C TYR A 5 12.37 1.47 9.72
N ALA A 6 12.26 2.72 9.27
CA ALA A 6 13.09 3.27 8.21
C ALA A 6 14.19 4.15 8.82
N PRO A 7 15.47 3.73 8.78
CA PRO A 7 16.56 4.48 9.39
C PRO A 7 16.96 5.77 8.65
N ASP A 8 16.55 5.97 7.39
CA ASP A 8 16.26 7.27 6.75
C ASP A 8 16.09 7.08 5.22
N HIS A 9 15.44 8.05 4.56
CA HIS A 9 15.28 8.19 3.10
C HIS A 9 14.25 7.34 2.34
N ILE A 10 13.55 6.39 2.97
CA ILE A 10 12.48 5.64 2.30
C ILE A 10 11.22 6.53 2.16
N LYS A 11 10.79 6.75 0.92
CA LYS A 11 9.61 7.55 0.59
C LYS A 11 8.47 6.69 0.07
N LEU A 12 7.26 7.23 0.18
CA LEU A 12 6.09 6.61 -0.42
C LEU A 12 6.31 6.46 -1.93
N GLY A 13 6.01 5.27 -2.47
CA GLY A 13 6.18 4.97 -3.88
C GLY A 13 7.60 4.57 -4.27
N ASP A 14 8.58 4.58 -3.37
CA ASP A 14 9.90 4.01 -3.65
C ASP A 14 9.77 2.52 -3.98
N TYR A 15 10.54 2.07 -4.96
CA TYR A 15 10.62 0.67 -5.33
C TYR A 15 12.07 0.22 -5.47
N GLY A 16 12.30 -1.07 -5.27
CA GLY A 16 13.65 -1.64 -5.31
C GLY A 16 13.69 -3.06 -4.78
N HIS A 17 14.83 -3.51 -4.27
CA HIS A 17 14.98 -4.85 -3.72
C HIS A 17 15.68 -4.81 -2.35
N PHE A 18 15.59 -5.91 -1.62
CA PHE A 18 16.36 -6.10 -0.40
C PHE A 18 17.65 -6.85 -0.74
N THR A 19 18.75 -6.41 -0.14
CA THR A 19 20.02 -7.14 -0.17
C THR A 19 19.99 -8.31 0.81
N ASP A 20 21.01 -9.16 0.75
CA ASP A 20 21.21 -10.24 1.73
C ASP A 20 21.42 -9.71 3.17
N SER A 21 21.80 -8.43 3.32
CA SER A 21 21.91 -7.74 4.61
C SER A 21 20.59 -7.15 5.12
N GLU A 22 19.47 -7.43 4.45
CA GLU A 22 18.13 -6.86 4.73
C GLU A 22 18.03 -5.34 4.51
N ASP A 23 19.02 -4.74 3.85
CA ASP A 23 18.98 -3.33 3.48
C ASP A 23 18.11 -3.12 2.23
N PHE A 24 17.27 -2.09 2.26
CA PHE A 24 16.43 -1.74 1.12
C PHE A 24 17.23 -0.88 0.12
N CYS A 25 17.56 -1.44 -1.04
CA CYS A 25 18.16 -0.73 -2.15
C CYS A 25 17.07 -0.09 -3.03
N CYS A 26 16.86 1.22 -2.85
CA CYS A 26 15.94 2.00 -3.68
C CYS A 26 16.49 2.15 -5.11
N GLU A 27 15.70 1.74 -6.11
CA GLU A 27 16.04 1.84 -7.54
C GLU A 27 15.30 2.99 -8.24
N GLY A 28 14.18 3.43 -7.68
CA GLY A 28 13.38 4.49 -8.26
C GLY A 28 12.14 4.80 -7.43
N ASN A 29 11.37 5.78 -7.89
CA ASN A 29 10.13 6.19 -7.26
C ASN A 29 8.98 6.21 -8.27
N LEU A 30 7.89 5.55 -7.90
CA LEU A 30 6.69 5.41 -8.71
C LEU A 30 6.12 6.75 -9.17
N PHE A 31 6.09 7.77 -8.30
CA PHE A 31 5.53 9.06 -8.65
C PHE A 31 6.39 9.81 -9.68
N THR A 32 7.71 9.61 -9.63
CA THR A 32 8.62 10.14 -10.66
C THR A 32 8.34 9.48 -12.00
N ASP A 33 8.24 8.15 -12.04
CA ASP A 33 7.96 7.40 -13.27
C ASP A 33 6.60 7.73 -13.86
N LEU A 34 5.57 7.86 -13.01
CA LEU A 34 4.22 8.22 -13.44
C LEU A 34 4.17 9.63 -14.03
N ARG A 35 4.89 10.60 -13.45
CA ARG A 35 4.99 11.95 -14.01
C ARG A 35 5.64 11.95 -15.39
N SER A 36 6.63 11.08 -15.64
CA SER A 36 7.25 10.93 -16.94
C SER A 36 6.34 10.27 -17.98
N LEU A 37 5.41 9.39 -17.55
CA LEU A 37 4.55 8.62 -18.45
C LEU A 37 3.17 9.23 -18.69
N SER A 38 2.61 9.99 -17.73
CA SER A 38 1.23 10.47 -17.80
C SER A 38 1.05 11.78 -17.02
N SER A 39 0.76 12.88 -17.73
CA SER A 39 0.46 14.18 -17.11
C SER A 39 -0.88 14.22 -16.36
N LYS A 40 -1.72 13.17 -16.48
CA LYS A 40 -3.10 13.12 -15.95
C LYS A 40 -3.32 12.13 -14.80
N ALA A 41 -2.32 11.35 -14.38
CA ALA A 41 -2.51 10.47 -13.25
C ALA A 41 -2.72 11.29 -11.97
N ASN A 42 -3.87 11.13 -11.30
CA ASN A 42 -4.07 11.71 -9.98
C ASN A 42 -3.20 10.95 -8.97
N ILE A 43 -1.97 11.44 -8.82
CA ILE A 43 -0.93 10.89 -7.95
C ILE A 43 -1.04 11.34 -6.49
N THR A 44 -2.14 12.01 -6.11
CA THR A 44 -2.29 12.55 -4.75
C THR A 44 -2.30 11.41 -3.75
N SER A 45 -1.27 11.34 -2.91
CA SER A 45 -1.18 10.36 -1.82
C SER A 45 -2.39 10.46 -0.89
N ARG A 46 -2.89 9.31 -0.43
CA ARG A 46 -4.01 9.29 0.52
C ARG A 46 -3.47 9.41 1.94
N ARG A 47 -3.98 10.38 2.70
CA ARG A 47 -3.74 10.45 4.14
C ARG A 47 -4.53 9.34 4.84
N LEU A 48 -3.83 8.48 5.55
CA LEU A 48 -4.42 7.44 6.39
C LEU A 48 -4.80 8.06 7.75
N LYS A 49 -6.07 7.88 8.15
CA LYS A 49 -6.48 8.20 9.51
C LYS A 49 -6.01 7.07 10.44
N LEU A 50 -4.85 7.27 11.04
CA LEU A 50 -4.31 6.38 12.06
C LEU A 50 -4.90 6.81 13.40
N SER A 51 -5.92 6.08 13.88
CA SER A 51 -6.53 6.30 15.19
C SER A 51 -6.76 4.93 15.83
N GLU A 52 -6.31 4.77 17.07
CA GLU A 52 -6.60 3.58 17.87
C GLU A 52 -8.06 3.64 18.33
N ARG A 53 -8.96 2.91 17.67
CA ARG A 53 -10.35 2.75 18.12
C ARG A 53 -10.41 1.75 19.27
N GLY A 54 -9.97 2.17 20.45
CA GLY A 54 -10.14 1.42 21.70
C GLY A 54 -11.46 1.78 22.38
N GLY A 55 -12.24 0.78 22.78
CA GLY A 55 -13.47 0.96 23.56
C GLY A 55 -13.21 1.72 24.88
N HIS A 56 -14.17 2.56 25.25
CA HIS A 56 -14.15 3.57 26.32
C HIS A 56 -13.20 4.77 26.12
N GLN A 57 -13.80 5.84 25.58
CA GLN A 57 -13.46 7.27 25.75
C GLN A 57 -12.01 7.60 26.12
N ARG A 58 -11.18 7.86 25.10
CA ARG A 58 -10.36 9.07 24.91
C ARG A 58 -9.67 8.89 23.57
N GLU A 59 -9.76 9.90 22.72
CA GLU A 59 -8.94 9.98 21.51
C GLU A 59 -7.49 10.05 22.00
N ARG A 60 -6.80 8.90 22.05
CA ARG A 60 -5.40 8.87 22.42
C ARG A 60 -4.64 9.33 21.21
N ASP A 61 -3.83 10.36 21.38
CA ASP A 61 -2.88 10.87 20.39
C ASP A 61 -1.76 9.86 20.07
N VAL A 62 -1.93 8.59 20.43
CA VAL A 62 -0.93 7.53 20.34
C VAL A 62 -1.51 6.36 19.55
N VAL A 63 -0.75 5.82 18.62
CA VAL A 63 -1.12 4.65 17.80
C VAL A 63 -0.03 3.60 17.94
N LYS A 64 -0.43 2.33 18.11
CA LYS A 64 0.51 1.20 18.12
C LYS A 64 0.84 0.75 16.71
N ALA A 65 2.11 0.85 16.33
CA ALA A 65 2.66 0.21 15.14
C ALA A 65 3.26 -1.14 15.51
N TYR A 66 2.82 -2.20 14.83
CA TYR A 66 3.29 -3.55 15.10
C TYR A 66 4.48 -3.89 14.19
N HIS A 67 5.51 -4.46 14.79
CA HIS A 67 6.72 -4.94 14.11
C HIS A 67 6.50 -6.32 13.50
N TYR A 68 7.35 -6.68 12.53
CA TYR A 68 7.37 -8.06 12.02
C TYR A 68 7.83 -9.08 13.08
N SER A 69 8.70 -8.68 14.00
CA SER A 69 9.22 -9.48 15.11
C SER A 69 8.22 -9.75 16.24
N GLY A 70 6.99 -9.24 16.15
CA GLY A 70 5.92 -9.49 17.13
C GLY A 70 5.79 -8.43 18.24
N GLY A 71 6.68 -7.43 18.27
CA GLY A 71 6.56 -6.27 19.17
C GLY A 71 5.63 -5.17 18.64
N PHE A 72 5.48 -4.09 19.41
CA PHE A 72 4.89 -2.84 18.94
C PHE A 72 5.64 -1.61 19.47
N THR A 73 5.50 -0.49 18.77
CA THR A 73 5.94 0.83 19.24
C THR A 73 4.76 1.79 19.25
N GLU A 74 4.70 2.62 20.28
CA GLU A 74 3.72 3.67 20.42
C GLU A 74 4.18 4.93 19.66
N LEU A 75 3.37 5.38 18.72
CA LEU A 75 3.65 6.51 17.85
C LEU A 75 2.74 7.68 18.23
N TYR A 76 3.32 8.84 18.53
CA TYR A 76 2.57 10.04 18.87
C TYR A 76 2.16 10.82 17.61
N LYS A 77 0.86 11.08 17.45
CA LYS A 77 0.22 11.76 16.31
C LYS A 77 0.79 11.39 14.94
N PRO A 78 0.84 10.09 14.59
CA PRO A 78 1.47 9.67 13.35
C PRO A 78 0.68 10.17 12.13
N LEU A 79 1.42 10.66 11.14
CA LEU A 79 0.90 10.97 9.82
C LEU A 79 1.09 9.74 8.91
N GLY A 80 0.02 9.00 8.69
CA GLY A 80 0.03 7.91 7.73
C GLY A 80 -0.23 8.41 6.31
N LEU A 81 0.58 7.96 5.36
CA LEU A 81 0.42 8.18 3.93
C LEU A 81 0.35 6.83 3.22
N SER A 82 -0.51 6.71 2.23
CA SER A 82 -0.57 5.54 1.35
C SER A 82 -0.68 5.93 -0.11
N LEU A 83 -0.35 4.99 -0.99
CA LEU A 83 -0.62 5.12 -2.41
C LEU A 83 -2.12 5.39 -2.67
N PRO A 84 -2.45 6.08 -3.76
CA PRO A 84 -3.82 6.17 -4.25
C PRO A 84 -4.38 4.77 -4.49
N SER A 85 -5.69 4.62 -4.32
CA SER A 85 -6.42 3.36 -4.60
C SER A 85 -7.60 3.69 -5.50
N ASN A 86 -7.31 4.14 -6.72
CA ASN A 86 -8.30 4.41 -7.74
C ASN A 86 -7.92 3.69 -9.04
N ASP A 87 -8.89 3.45 -9.92
CA ASP A 87 -8.68 2.62 -11.11
C ASP A 87 -7.68 3.23 -12.11
N ASN A 88 -7.56 4.56 -12.16
CA ASN A 88 -6.56 5.24 -12.99
C ASN A 88 -5.14 4.97 -12.49
N PHE A 89 -4.94 5.04 -11.18
CA PHE A 89 -3.68 4.71 -10.53
C PHE A 89 -3.34 3.23 -10.69
N ASN A 90 -4.31 2.34 -10.45
CA ASN A 90 -4.14 0.90 -10.67
C ASN A 90 -3.80 0.59 -12.14
N SER A 91 -4.46 1.25 -13.09
CA SER A 91 -4.12 1.10 -14.52
C SER A 91 -2.71 1.57 -14.83
N SER A 92 -2.23 2.62 -14.16
CA SER A 92 -0.86 3.09 -14.34
C SER A 92 0.17 2.15 -13.69
N LEU A 93 -0.18 1.51 -12.56
CA LEU A 93 0.60 0.42 -11.99
C LEU A 93 0.70 -0.79 -12.94
N VAL A 94 -0.39 -1.11 -13.66
CA VAL A 94 -0.37 -2.15 -14.70
C VAL A 94 0.59 -1.78 -15.83
N SER A 95 0.58 -0.53 -16.31
CA SER A 95 1.53 -0.06 -17.33
C SER A 95 2.99 -0.12 -16.86
N LEU A 96 3.23 0.05 -15.55
CA LEU A 96 4.55 -0.04 -14.92
C LEU A 96 4.90 -1.45 -14.45
N SER A 97 4.03 -2.43 -14.60
CA SER A 97 4.20 -3.78 -14.04
C SER A 97 5.52 -4.42 -14.46
N THR A 98 5.89 -4.32 -15.74
CA THR A 98 7.15 -4.85 -16.27
C THR A 98 8.37 -4.22 -15.58
N ARG A 99 8.32 -2.90 -15.35
CA ARG A 99 9.35 -2.16 -14.61
C ARG A 99 9.33 -2.46 -13.11
N LEU A 100 8.22 -2.88 -12.54
CA LEU A 100 8.14 -3.25 -11.13
C LEU A 100 8.39 -4.74 -10.88
N THR A 101 8.59 -5.54 -11.93
CA THR A 101 8.86 -6.98 -11.82
C THR A 101 10.05 -7.23 -10.90
N ASN A 102 9.91 -8.18 -9.98
CA ASN A 102 10.90 -8.56 -8.97
C ASN A 102 11.31 -7.45 -7.98
N ARG A 103 10.60 -6.32 -7.96
CA ARG A 103 10.86 -5.21 -7.04
C ARG A 103 9.78 -5.11 -5.98
N CYS A 104 10.18 -4.82 -4.77
CA CYS A 104 9.32 -4.41 -3.68
C CYS A 104 8.87 -2.96 -3.89
N LEU A 105 7.61 -2.63 -3.57
CA LEU A 105 7.06 -1.27 -3.64
C LEU A 105 6.65 -0.79 -2.25
N VAL A 106 7.10 0.39 -1.86
CA VAL A 106 6.69 1.07 -0.63
C VAL A 106 5.29 1.66 -0.83
N THR A 107 4.30 0.99 -0.25
CA THR A 107 2.88 1.36 -0.46
C THR A 107 2.32 2.25 0.63
N ARG A 108 2.97 2.28 1.80
CA ARG A 108 2.59 3.14 2.93
C ARG A 108 3.82 3.61 3.68
N VAL A 109 3.75 4.83 4.17
CA VAL A 109 4.74 5.42 5.08
C VAL A 109 3.99 6.02 6.26
N ILE A 110 4.54 5.89 7.46
CA ILE A 110 4.09 6.60 8.64
C ILE A 110 5.22 7.51 9.07
N GLU A 111 4.94 8.80 9.07
CA GLU A 111 5.80 9.82 9.64
C GLU A 111 5.34 10.10 11.07
N CYS A 112 6.26 9.97 12.01
CA CYS A 112 5.98 10.22 13.42
C CYS A 112 6.77 11.45 13.84
N PRO A 113 6.09 12.58 14.13
CA PRO A 113 6.78 13.74 14.66
C PRO A 113 7.46 13.40 16.00
N PRO A 114 8.47 14.18 16.41
CA PRO A 114 9.06 14.08 17.74
C PRO A 114 7.99 14.03 18.82
N ASP A 115 8.09 13.09 19.75
CA ASP A 115 7.20 13.07 20.90
C ASP A 115 7.62 14.19 21.87
N PRO A 116 6.78 15.22 22.09
CA PRO A 116 7.13 16.32 22.99
C PRO A 116 7.26 15.87 24.45
N ARG A 117 6.81 14.66 24.79
CA ARG A 117 6.96 14.06 26.12
C ARG A 117 8.34 13.46 26.34
N LEU A 118 9.12 13.24 25.28
CA LEU A 118 10.42 12.57 25.32
C LEU A 118 11.52 13.54 24.90
N TYR A 119 12.41 13.87 25.83
CA TYR A 119 13.54 14.75 25.56
C TYR A 119 14.51 14.08 24.57
N GLY A 120 14.76 14.73 23.43
CA GLY A 120 15.65 14.20 22.38
C GLY A 120 14.99 13.26 21.37
N SER A 121 13.66 13.15 21.34
CA SER A 121 12.97 12.42 20.26
C SER A 121 13.24 13.06 18.90
N SER A 122 13.69 12.30 17.92
CA SER A 122 13.71 12.69 16.52
C SER A 122 12.43 12.27 15.81
N THR A 123 12.21 12.78 14.60
CA THR A 123 11.18 12.26 13.70
C THR A 123 11.51 10.82 13.35
N ALA A 124 10.55 9.91 13.51
CA ALA A 124 10.71 8.51 13.16
C ALA A 124 9.89 8.16 11.92
N TYR A 125 10.49 7.43 10.98
CA TYR A 125 9.83 6.96 9.78
C TYR A 125 9.60 5.46 9.85
N TRP A 126 8.43 5.06 9.38
CA TRP A 126 8.03 3.67 9.28
C TRP A 126 7.42 3.41 7.92
N TYR A 127 7.55 2.21 7.41
CA TYR A 127 7.06 1.91 6.07
C TYR A 127 6.47 0.52 5.97
N ASN A 128 5.63 0.34 4.96
CA ASN A 128 5.09 -0.94 4.55
C ASN A 128 5.37 -1.15 3.07
N ILE A 129 5.91 -2.32 2.76
CA ILE A 129 6.18 -2.77 1.41
C ILE A 129 5.15 -3.81 0.98
N ALA A 130 4.77 -3.73 -0.29
CA ALA A 130 4.11 -4.82 -0.99
C ALA A 130 5.10 -5.41 -2.00
N LYS A 131 5.19 -6.74 -2.02
CA LYS A 131 5.76 -7.45 -3.18
C LYS A 131 4.66 -7.48 -4.25
N PRO A 132 4.95 -7.16 -5.51
CA PRO A 132 3.97 -7.16 -6.58
C PRO A 132 3.63 -8.61 -6.94
N PHE A 133 2.66 -9.17 -6.25
CA PHE A 133 1.86 -10.24 -6.84
C PHE A 133 0.88 -9.50 -7.75
N VAL A 134 1.20 -9.47 -9.05
CA VAL A 134 0.32 -9.11 -10.18
C VAL A 134 -0.79 -8.12 -9.81
N TRP A 135 -0.62 -6.82 -10.09
CA TRP A 135 -1.68 -5.84 -9.84
C TRP A 135 -2.93 -6.17 -10.68
N HIS A 136 -3.88 -6.88 -10.06
CA HIS A 136 -5.14 -7.22 -10.71
C HIS A 136 -5.92 -5.92 -10.92
N ARG A 137 -6.47 -5.71 -12.12
CA ARG A 137 -7.59 -4.77 -12.26
C ARG A 137 -8.71 -5.27 -11.35
N ASN A 138 -9.35 -4.37 -10.61
CA ASN A 138 -10.59 -4.71 -9.93
C ASN A 138 -11.51 -5.34 -10.98
N GLU A 139 -11.93 -6.58 -10.78
CA GLU A 139 -12.96 -7.18 -11.63
C GLU A 139 -14.21 -6.31 -11.46
N ASP A 140 -14.65 -5.69 -12.56
CA ASP A 140 -15.96 -5.06 -12.61
C ASP A 140 -16.99 -6.08 -12.11
N PRO A 141 -17.97 -5.70 -11.27
CA PRO A 141 -19.07 -6.59 -10.93
C PRO A 141 -19.88 -6.83 -12.21
N GLY A 142 -19.47 -7.87 -12.94
CA GLY A 142 -20.07 -8.32 -14.18
C GLY A 142 -21.53 -8.64 -13.94
N SER A 143 -22.38 -7.78 -14.50
CA SER A 143 -23.74 -8.02 -14.98
C SER A 143 -24.16 -9.50 -14.94
N SER A 144 -24.83 -9.88 -13.85
CA SER A 144 -25.55 -11.13 -13.73
C SER A 144 -26.85 -11.09 -14.55
N GLY A 145 -27.03 -12.06 -15.44
CA GLY A 145 -28.29 -12.41 -16.10
C GLY A 145 -28.13 -12.40 -17.61
N GLY A 146 -28.11 -13.50 -18.36
CA GLY A 146 -28.67 -14.82 -18.11
C GLY A 146 -29.72 -15.12 -19.18
N ARG A 147 -29.52 -16.25 -19.88
CA ARG A 147 -30.42 -17.00 -20.78
C ARG A 147 -30.38 -16.70 -22.28
N SER A 148 -29.78 -17.64 -22.99
CA SER A 148 -30.48 -18.38 -24.04
C SER A 148 -29.88 -19.78 -24.11
N ASP A 149 -30.57 -20.79 -23.58
CA ASP A 149 -30.21 -22.18 -23.83
C ASP A 149 -31.37 -22.85 -24.55
N GLY A 150 -31.07 -23.26 -25.78
CA GLY A 150 -32.01 -23.78 -26.76
C GLY A 150 -32.22 -25.27 -26.58
N GLU A 151 -33.49 -25.64 -26.63
CA GLU A 151 -34.04 -26.99 -26.71
C GLU A 151 -33.34 -27.87 -27.77
N VAL A 152 -32.84 -29.04 -27.37
CA VAL A 152 -32.65 -30.19 -28.28
C VAL A 152 -33.19 -31.46 -27.63
N LYS A 153 -34.41 -31.84 -28.04
CA LYS A 153 -34.99 -33.17 -27.86
C LYS A 153 -34.07 -34.25 -28.46
N ARG A 154 -33.80 -35.31 -27.72
CA ARG A 154 -33.51 -36.63 -28.32
C ARG A 154 -34.32 -37.72 -27.61
N ARG A 155 -35.20 -38.35 -28.41
CA ARG A 155 -35.92 -39.59 -28.11
C ARG A 155 -34.91 -40.73 -27.94
N LEU A 156 -35.18 -41.65 -27.02
CA LEU A 156 -34.61 -42.99 -27.05
C LEU A 156 -35.73 -44.03 -26.92
N THR A 157 -36.01 -44.71 -28.02
CA THR A 157 -36.66 -46.03 -28.09
C THR A 157 -35.61 -47.10 -27.80
N LYS A 158 -35.89 -48.00 -26.86
CA LYS A 158 -36.19 -49.41 -27.17
C LYS A 158 -36.75 -50.10 -25.93
#